data_AF-A0A6L7MPZ8-F1
#
_entry.id   AF-A0A6L7MPZ8-F1
#
_cell.length_a   1.000
_cell.length_b   1.000
_cell.length_c   1.000
_cell.angle_alpha   90.00
_cell.angle_beta   90.00
_cell.angle_gamma   90.00
#
_symmetry.space_group_name_H-M   'P 1'
#
loop_
_entity.id
_entity.type
_entity.pdbx_description
1 polymer ?
#
loop_
_entity_poly.entity_id
_entity_poly.type
_entity_poly.pdbx_seq_one_letter_code
_entity_poly.pdbx_strand_id
1 'polypeptide(L)'
;MTQKKEAESMTIDNSQIGPLGQAIYEEKIRDALGPEDHGKLVVIDVVSGDYEVDSDHIAALMRIRERHPDARTLTKRAGFRGAYHMGSGNPT
;
A
#
# COMPACT_ATOMS: atom_id res chain seq x y z
N MET A 1 -33.00 -2.45 -2.57
CA MET A 1 -31.75 -1.73 -2.91
C MET A 1 -31.50 -0.80 -1.73
N THR A 2 -30.61 -1.06 -0.78
CA THR A 2 -29.23 -1.49 -0.96
C THR A 2 -28.74 -2.06 0.38
N GLN A 3 -28.54 -3.38 0.42
CA GLN A 3 -27.86 -4.12 1.48
C GLN A 3 -26.34 -3.82 1.44
N LYS A 4 -25.90 -2.56 1.57
CA LYS A 4 -24.46 -2.23 1.58
C LYS A 4 -24.00 -1.92 2.99
N LYS A 5 -23.07 -2.76 3.46
CA LYS A 5 -22.19 -2.58 4.62
C LYS A 5 -22.81 -2.88 5.98
N GLU A 6 -23.62 -3.92 6.07
CA GLU A 6 -23.70 -4.65 7.34
C GLU A 6 -22.37 -5.39 7.55
N ALA A 7 -21.65 -5.03 8.61
CA ALA A 7 -20.84 -5.99 9.38
C ALA A 7 -19.69 -6.77 8.71
N GLU A 8 -18.92 -6.18 7.77
CA GLU A 8 -17.61 -6.73 7.37
C GLU A 8 -16.42 -5.94 7.94
N SER A 9 -16.62 -5.30 9.10
CA SER A 9 -15.52 -4.99 10.02
C SER A 9 -15.06 -6.29 10.70
N MET A 10 -14.74 -7.29 9.89
CA MET A 10 -14.09 -8.51 10.33
C MET A 10 -12.65 -8.10 10.61
N THR A 11 -12.35 -7.88 11.88
CA THR A 11 -11.06 -7.45 12.41
C THR A 11 -9.92 -8.08 11.63
N ILE A 12 -9.29 -7.31 10.74
CA ILE A 12 -8.15 -7.81 9.97
C ILE A 12 -7.10 -8.23 11.00
N ASP A 13 -6.82 -9.53 11.05
CA ASP A 13 -5.79 -10.06 11.94
C ASP A 13 -4.45 -9.42 11.58
N ASN A 14 -3.61 -9.18 12.58
CA ASN A 14 -2.31 -8.54 12.36
C ASN A 14 -1.45 -9.31 11.34
N SER A 15 -1.62 -10.64 11.24
CA SER A 15 -0.91 -11.48 10.28
C SER A 15 -1.38 -11.27 8.84
N GLN A 16 -2.59 -10.73 8.64
CA GLN A 16 -3.16 -10.45 7.32
C GLN A 16 -2.78 -9.06 6.80
N ILE A 17 -2.37 -8.13 7.66
CA ILE A 17 -1.96 -6.77 7.28
C ILE A 17 -0.80 -6.80 6.28
N GLY A 18 0.20 -7.66 6.55
CA GLY A 18 1.36 -7.87 5.67
C GLY A 18 0.95 -8.26 4.23
N PRO A 19 0.35 -9.44 4.03
CA PRO A 19 -0.02 -9.91 2.68
C PRO A 19 -1.06 -9.02 1.98
N LEU A 20 -2.04 -8.47 2.71
CA LEU A 20 -3.06 -7.58 2.10
C LEU A 20 -2.44 -6.25 1.65
N GLY A 21 -1.67 -5.59 2.51
CA GLY A 21 -1.00 -4.34 2.14
C GLY A 21 0.03 -4.57 1.03
N GLN A 22 0.68 -5.75 1.00
CA GLN A 22 1.58 -6.13 -0.07
C GLN A 22 0.86 -6.30 -1.42
N ALA A 23 -0.31 -6.96 -1.43
CA ALA A 23 -1.13 -7.10 -2.64
C ALA A 23 -1.62 -5.73 -3.15
N ILE A 24 -2.14 -4.87 -2.26
CA ILE A 24 -2.56 -3.50 -2.61
C ILE A 24 -1.40 -2.70 -3.19
N TYR A 25 -0.21 -2.80 -2.57
CA TYR A 25 0.99 -2.14 -3.09
C TYR A 25 1.32 -2.61 -4.50
N GLU A 26 1.27 -3.92 -4.77
CA GLU A 26 1.63 -4.47 -6.08
C GLU A 26 0.61 -4.16 -7.17
N GLU A 27 -0.68 -4.24 -6.85
CA GLU A 27 -1.74 -4.06 -7.85
C GLU A 27 -2.04 -2.58 -8.15
N LYS A 28 -2.00 -1.71 -7.13
CA LYS A 28 -2.47 -0.32 -7.28
C LYS A 28 -1.37 0.72 -7.22
N ILE A 29 -0.34 0.48 -6.41
CA ILE A 29 0.64 1.52 -6.07
C ILE A 29 1.90 1.36 -6.92
N ARG A 30 2.35 0.13 -7.19
CA ARG A 30 3.58 -0.16 -7.92
C ARG A 30 3.61 0.49 -9.31
N ASP A 31 2.51 0.44 -10.04
CA ASP A 31 2.41 1.03 -11.38
C ASP A 31 2.23 2.56 -11.34
N ALA A 32 1.64 3.08 -10.26
CA ALA A 32 1.45 4.51 -10.03
C ALA A 32 2.72 5.23 -9.56
N LEU A 33 3.70 4.50 -9.00
CA LEU A 33 4.94 5.08 -8.50
C LEU A 33 5.90 5.40 -9.65
N GLY A 34 6.24 6.68 -9.77
CA GLY A 34 7.22 7.16 -10.74
C GLY A 34 8.66 7.05 -10.23
N PRO A 35 9.65 7.35 -11.09
CA PRO A 35 11.04 7.48 -10.69
C PRO A 35 11.27 8.60 -9.66
N GLU A 36 10.38 9.59 -9.60
CA GLU A 36 10.38 10.67 -8.60
C GLU A 36 9.93 10.22 -7.21
N ASP A 37 9.19 9.11 -7.12
CA ASP A 37 8.73 8.52 -5.86
C ASP A 37 9.70 7.47 -5.33
N HIS A 38 10.73 7.13 -6.10
CA HIS A 38 11.76 6.21 -5.66
C HIS A 38 12.42 6.68 -4.35
N GLY A 39 12.38 5.81 -3.35
CA GLY A 39 12.95 6.07 -2.04
C GLY A 39 11.99 6.72 -1.03
N LYS A 40 10.80 7.17 -1.47
CA LYS A 40 9.72 7.64 -0.58
C LYS A 40 9.09 6.49 0.19
N LEU A 41 8.34 6.81 1.23
CA LEU A 41 7.61 5.87 2.06
C LEU A 41 6.15 5.85 1.62
N VAL A 42 5.66 4.64 1.39
CA VAL A 42 4.26 4.35 1.08
C VAL A 42 3.63 3.80 2.33
N VAL A 43 2.63 4.51 2.86
CA VAL A 43 1.80 4.06 3.97
C VAL A 43 0.46 3.64 3.39
N ILE A 44 0.05 2.41 3.64
CA ILE A 44 -1.15 1.81 3.05
C ILE A 44 -2.09 1.44 4.18
N ASP A 45 -3.28 1.99 4.23
CA ASP A 45 -4.33 1.49 5.10
C ASP A 45 -4.97 0.26 4.47
N VAL A 46 -4.77 -0.92 5.08
CA VAL A 46 -5.27 -2.18 4.52
C VAL A 46 -6.78 -2.36 4.74
N VAL A 47 -7.40 -1.54 5.60
CA VAL A 47 -8.83 -1.61 5.91
C VAL A 47 -9.66 -0.87 4.85
N SER A 48 -9.27 0.36 4.53
CA SER A 48 -9.90 1.20 3.52
C SER A 48 -9.34 0.93 2.11
N GLY A 49 -8.10 0.46 2.03
CA GLY A 49 -7.34 0.36 0.78
C GLY A 49 -6.77 1.70 0.30
N ASP A 50 -6.77 2.71 1.18
CA ASP A 50 -6.21 4.04 0.94
C ASP A 50 -4.68 4.02 1.11
N TYR A 51 -3.97 4.88 0.39
CA TYR A 51 -2.52 4.95 0.49
C TYR A 51 -2.01 6.38 0.39
N GLU A 52 -0.93 6.65 1.11
CA GLU A 52 -0.20 7.90 1.08
C GLU A 52 1.26 7.63 0.74
N VAL A 53 1.84 8.48 -0.12
CA VAL A 53 3.26 8.40 -0.49
C VAL A 53 3.92 9.71 -0.08
N ASP A 54 4.88 9.64 0.84
CA ASP A 54 5.61 10.82 1.30
C ASP A 54 7.05 10.45 1.67
N SER A 55 7.96 11.41 1.60
CA SER A 55 9.31 11.23 2.12
C SER A 55 9.31 11.12 3.65
N ASP A 56 8.31 11.71 4.31
CA ASP A 56 8.16 11.69 5.76
C ASP A 56 7.11 10.66 6.21
N HIS A 57 7.56 9.63 6.93
CA HIS A 57 6.69 8.57 7.44
C HIS A 57 5.58 9.11 8.34
N ILE A 58 5.95 10.06 9.20
CA ILE A 58 5.07 10.55 10.26
C ILE A 58 3.98 11.42 9.63
N ALA A 59 4.33 12.25 8.63
CA ALA A 59 3.35 13.02 7.86
C ALA A 59 2.35 12.11 7.13
N ALA A 60 2.83 11.08 6.41
CA ALA A 60 1.95 10.14 5.72
C ALA A 60 1.03 9.37 6.68
N LEU A 61 1.60 8.89 7.80
CA LEU A 61 0.83 8.17 8.82
C LEU A 61 -0.21 9.09 9.50
N MET A 62 0.14 10.35 9.79
CA MET A 62 -0.80 11.31 10.38
C MET A 62 -1.98 11.54 9.45
N ARG A 63 -1.77 11.78 8.15
CA ARG A 63 -2.86 11.98 7.19
C ARG A 63 -3.82 10.81 7.12
N ILE A 64 -3.31 9.58 7.17
CA ILE A 64 -4.16 8.38 7.23
C ILE A 64 -4.91 8.33 8.56
N ARG A 65 -4.25 8.57 9.69
CA ARG A 65 -4.90 8.55 11.02
C ARG A 65 -5.93 9.65 11.22
N GLU A 66 -5.76 10.79 10.56
CA GLU A 66 -6.74 11.88 10.55
C GLU A 66 -8.04 11.45 9.85
N ARG A 67 -7.94 10.64 8.78
CA ARG A 67 -9.11 10.08 8.08
C ARG A 67 -9.66 8.82 8.75
N HIS A 68 -8.78 8.02 9.33
CA HIS A 68 -9.04 6.68 9.85
C HIS A 68 -8.27 6.45 11.16
N PRO A 69 -8.83 6.82 12.33
CA PRO A 69 -8.13 6.68 13.62
C PRO A 69 -7.78 5.22 13.95
N ASP A 70 -8.57 4.26 13.47
CA ASP A 70 -8.37 2.81 13.60
C ASP A 70 -7.68 2.17 12.37
N ALA A 71 -7.00 2.98 11.54
CA ALA A 71 -6.29 2.49 10.36
C ALA A 71 -5.28 1.40 10.72
N ARG A 72 -5.23 0.36 9.89
CA ARG A 72 -4.19 -0.67 9.98
C ARG A 72 -3.21 -0.44 8.84
N THR A 73 -2.14 0.28 9.16
CA THR A 73 -1.21 0.76 8.16
C THR A 73 -0.05 -0.21 7.94
N LEU A 74 0.24 -0.52 6.68
CA LEU A 74 1.48 -1.13 6.24
C LEU A 74 2.39 -0.04 5.64
N THR A 75 3.62 0.06 6.12
CA THR A 75 4.61 0.98 5.54
C THR A 75 5.61 0.22 4.69
N LYS A 76 5.81 0.65 3.45
CA LYS A 76 6.79 0.09 2.50
C LYS A 76 7.56 1.21 1.81
N ARG A 77 8.82 0.95 1.45
CA ARG A 77 9.63 1.92 0.69
C ARG A 77 9.38 1.77 -0.81
N ALA A 78 8.97 2.85 -1.45
CA ALA A 78 8.81 2.94 -2.90
C ALA A 78 10.15 2.75 -3.62
N GLY A 79 10.12 2.07 -4.77
CA GLY A 79 11.30 1.91 -5.62
C GLY A 79 12.29 0.82 -5.20
N PHE A 80 12.03 0.02 -4.15
CA PHE A 80 12.84 -1.18 -3.95
C PHE A 80 12.44 -2.21 -5.02
N ARG A 81 13.31 -2.34 -6.01
CA ARG A 81 13.23 -3.24 -7.18
C ARG A 81 13.36 -4.70 -6.72
N GLY A 82 12.43 -5.18 -5.92
CA GLY A 82 12.27 -6.59 -5.58
C GLY A 82 11.65 -7.33 -6.75
N ALA A 83 12.51 -7.78 -7.67
CA ALA A 83 12.24 -8.77 -8.71
C ALA A 83 11.25 -8.41 -9.85
N TYR A 84 11.53 -9.05 -10.99
CA TYR A 84 10.74 -9.09 -12.24
C TYR A 84 10.93 -7.95 -13.26
N HIS A 85 12.16 -7.80 -13.77
CA HIS A 85 12.42 -7.89 -15.22
C HIS A 85 13.94 -8.08 -15.43
N MET A 86 14.43 -9.32 -15.38
CA MET A 86 15.54 -9.75 -16.24
C MET A 86 14.97 -10.87 -17.13
N GLY A 87 14.13 -10.42 -18.04
CA GLY A 87 13.63 -11.15 -19.19
C GLY A 87 13.93 -10.33 -20.44
N SER A 88 15.14 -9.79 -20.56
CA SER A 88 15.67 -9.36 -21.85
C SER A 88 16.46 -10.53 -22.41
N GLY A 89 15.73 -11.46 -23.01
CA GLY A 89 16.33 -12.40 -23.94
C GLY A 89 16.98 -11.59 -25.05
N ASN A 90 18.31 -11.62 -25.10
CA ASN A 90 19.03 -11.42 -26.33
C ASN A 90 18.99 -12.77 -27.06
N PRO A 91 18.44 -12.84 -28.28
CA PRO A 91 19.35 -13.07 -29.40
C PRO A 91 18.88 -12.43 -30.72
N THR A 92 19.64 -11.46 -31.21
CA THR A 92 19.93 -11.31 -32.64
C THR A 92 21.37 -10.85 -32.81
#